data_AF-A0AAP0S9M6-F1
#
_entry.id   AF-A0AAP0S9M6-F1
#
_cell.length_a   1.000
_cell.length_b   1.000
_cell.length_c   1.000
_cell.angle_alpha   90.00
_cell.angle_beta   90.00
_cell.angle_gamma   90.00
#
_symmetry.space_group_name_H-M   'P 1'
#
loop_
_entity.id
_entity.type
_entity.pdbx_description
1 polymer ?
#
loop_
_entity_poly.entity_id
_entity_poly.type
_entity_poly.pdbx_seq_one_letter_code
_entity_poly.pdbx_strand_id
1 'polypeptide(L)'
;MVHLGMVLLKYLPVFLVDTFITILSKFKYGDLSKYGIHRPKKGPFYVKEIMGRSPVLDVGTVKKIQVGEIQVFPAISSFNKNKVQFKNGFEKEFDVIVFATGYKSVANNWLKDYKYVLNDDGMPKNSFPTHWKGENGLYCAGLSRRGIFGVSMDAKAIADDIKMIINSKEKKLE
;
A
#
# COMPACT_ATOMS: atom_id res chain seq x y z
N MET A 1 8.78 5.63 -14.36
CA MET A 1 9.31 6.11 -13.06
C MET A 1 9.28 5.03 -11.99
N VAL A 2 8.13 4.46 -11.63
CA VAL A 2 8.10 3.42 -10.57
C VAL A 2 8.95 2.20 -10.93
N HIS A 3 8.85 1.67 -12.15
CA HIS A 3 9.72 0.58 -12.62
C HIS A 3 11.21 0.92 -12.50
N LEU A 4 11.62 2.10 -13.00
CA LEU A 4 12.99 2.59 -12.87
C LEU A 4 13.45 2.63 -11.41
N GLY A 5 12.62 3.18 -10.51
CA GLY A 5 12.96 3.21 -9.08
C GLY A 5 13.11 1.81 -8.48
N MET A 6 12.25 0.85 -8.85
CA MET A 6 12.40 -0.55 -8.43
C MET A 6 13.71 -1.19 -8.91
N VAL A 7 14.18 -0.84 -10.11
CA VAL A 7 15.48 -1.30 -10.63
C VAL A 7 16.63 -0.65 -9.85
N LEU A 8 16.58 0.66 -9.64
CA LEU A 8 17.61 1.41 -8.91
C LEU A 8 17.75 0.96 -7.46
N LEU A 9 16.64 0.59 -6.80
CA LEU A 9 16.64 0.07 -5.42
C LEU A 9 17.46 -1.21 -5.23
N LYS A 10 17.80 -1.91 -6.31
CA LYS A 10 18.71 -3.08 -6.24
C LYS A 10 20.17 -2.69 -6.01
N TYR A 11 20.52 -1.43 -6.30
CA TYR A 11 21.91 -0.97 -6.35
C TYR A 11 22.16 0.28 -5.50
N LEU A 12 21.13 1.06 -5.17
CA LEU A 12 21.24 2.33 -4.48
C LEU A 12 20.37 2.38 -3.20
N PRO A 13 20.83 3.08 -2.15
CA PRO A 13 20.01 3.41 -0.97
C PRO A 13 18.69 4.10 -1.31
N VAL A 14 17.64 3.81 -0.52
CA VAL A 14 16.28 4.34 -0.72
C VAL A 14 16.24 5.87 -0.83
N PHE A 15 17.02 6.59 -0.02
CA PHE A 15 17.01 8.06 -0.02
C PHE A 15 17.50 8.65 -1.36
N LEU A 16 18.51 8.04 -2.01
CA LEU A 16 19.01 8.47 -3.32
C LEU A 16 17.96 8.21 -4.40
N VAL A 17 17.36 7.01 -4.39
CA VAL A 17 16.33 6.65 -5.35
C VAL A 17 15.12 7.56 -5.20
N ASP A 18 14.65 7.79 -3.98
CA ASP A 18 13.53 8.69 -3.71
C ASP A 18 13.80 10.12 -4.15
N THR A 19 15.00 10.64 -3.89
CA THR A 19 15.41 11.97 -4.35
C THR A 19 15.38 12.06 -5.87
N PHE A 20 15.99 11.10 -6.55
CA PHE A 20 16.05 11.06 -8.01
C PHE A 20 14.66 10.96 -8.65
N ILE A 21 13.82 10.03 -8.17
CA ILE A 21 12.46 9.82 -8.66
C ILE A 21 11.58 11.04 -8.38
N THR A 22 11.78 11.69 -7.24
CA THR A 22 11.10 12.95 -6.91
C THR A 22 11.46 14.05 -7.90
N ILE A 23 12.74 14.22 -8.23
CA ILE A 23 13.20 15.20 -9.23
C ILE A 23 12.57 14.89 -10.61
N LEU A 24 12.66 13.65 -11.09
CA LEU A 24 12.06 13.25 -12.37
C LEU A 24 10.55 13.54 -12.42
N SER A 25 9.84 13.26 -11.34
CA SER A 25 8.39 13.54 -11.28
C SER A 25 8.07 15.04 -11.26
N LYS A 26 8.96 15.89 -10.70
CA LYS A 26 8.80 17.35 -10.78
C LYS A 26 8.95 17.83 -12.22
N PHE A 27 9.94 17.31 -12.97
CA PHE A 27 10.08 17.62 -14.39
C PHE A 27 8.88 17.14 -15.21
N LYS A 28 8.38 15.93 -14.94
CA LYS A 28 7.26 15.37 -15.70
C LYS A 28 5.93 16.07 -15.45
N TYR A 29 5.60 16.36 -14.19
CA TYR A 29 4.25 16.84 -13.83
C TYR A 29 4.19 18.33 -13.47
N GLY A 30 5.34 18.97 -13.27
CA GLY A 30 5.42 20.34 -12.77
C GLY A 30 4.94 20.47 -11.33
N ASP A 31 4.55 21.69 -10.96
CA ASP A 31 3.92 21.97 -9.68
C ASP A 31 2.40 21.71 -9.75
N LEU A 32 1.96 20.71 -8.98
CA LEU A 32 0.55 20.33 -8.87
C LEU A 32 -0.16 20.95 -7.65
N SER A 33 0.56 21.71 -6.81
CA SER A 33 -0.01 22.35 -5.62
C SER A 33 -1.12 23.34 -5.97
N LYS A 34 -0.98 24.04 -7.11
CA LYS A 34 -2.01 24.90 -7.70
C LYS A 34 -3.32 24.19 -8.05
N TYR A 35 -3.29 22.87 -8.18
CA TYR A 35 -4.47 22.01 -8.37
C TYR A 35 -4.83 21.25 -7.09
N GLY A 36 -4.36 21.69 -5.91
CA GLY A 36 -4.66 21.05 -4.62
C GLY A 36 -3.92 19.74 -4.33
N ILE A 37 -3.05 19.26 -5.23
CA ILE A 37 -2.26 18.05 -5.01
C ILE A 37 -0.92 18.40 -4.38
N HIS A 38 -0.77 18.03 -3.12
CA HIS A 38 0.43 18.31 -2.34
C HIS A 38 1.31 17.08 -2.24
N ARG A 39 2.60 17.27 -2.50
CA ARG A 39 3.59 16.19 -2.43
C ARG A 39 3.87 15.83 -0.95
N PRO A 40 3.90 14.54 -0.59
CA PRO A 40 4.35 14.11 0.73
C PRO A 40 5.79 14.56 1.02
N LYS A 41 6.10 14.81 2.30
CA LYS A 41 7.47 15.18 2.73
C LYS A 41 8.48 14.04 2.53
N LYS A 42 8.03 12.80 2.65
CA LYS A 42 8.85 11.59 2.48
C LYS A 42 8.68 11.04 1.07
N GLY A 43 9.75 10.44 0.54
CA GLY A 43 9.77 9.90 -0.80
C GLY A 43 8.86 8.67 -0.99
N PRO A 44 8.48 8.37 -2.24
CA PRO A 44 7.48 7.35 -2.55
C PRO A 44 7.89 5.93 -2.16
N PHE A 45 9.17 5.56 -2.30
CA PHE A 45 9.65 4.22 -1.96
C PHE A 45 9.82 4.06 -0.46
N TYR A 46 10.33 5.08 0.24
CA TYR A 46 10.36 5.07 1.69
C TYR A 46 8.94 4.94 2.27
N VAL A 47 7.97 5.73 1.80
CA VAL A 47 6.56 5.63 2.24
C VAL A 47 5.99 4.24 1.95
N LYS A 48 6.31 3.65 0.79
CA LYS A 48 5.90 2.28 0.46
C LYS A 48 6.44 1.26 1.45
N GLU A 49 7.71 1.39 1.84
CA GLU A 49 8.36 0.47 2.76
C GLU A 49 7.76 0.56 4.16
N ILE A 50 7.59 1.77 4.71
CA ILE A 50 7.15 1.94 6.10
C ILE A 50 5.63 1.85 6.29
N MET A 51 4.83 2.25 5.30
CA MET A 51 3.36 2.28 5.41
C MET A 51 2.66 1.24 4.52
N GLY A 52 3.39 0.56 3.64
CA GLY A 52 2.80 -0.34 2.64
C GLY A 52 2.04 0.39 1.52
N ARG A 53 2.04 1.73 1.50
CA ARG A 53 1.27 2.55 0.55
C ARG A 53 2.07 2.82 -0.71
N SER A 54 1.60 2.30 -1.85
CA SER A 54 2.21 2.57 -3.15
C SER A 54 1.92 4.00 -3.61
N PRO A 55 2.86 4.65 -4.32
CA PRO A 55 2.56 5.90 -5.00
C PRO A 55 1.49 5.67 -6.09
N VAL A 56 0.70 6.71 -6.36
CA VAL A 56 -0.30 6.68 -7.43
C VAL A 56 0.40 6.57 -8.77
N LEU A 57 -0.06 5.61 -9.59
CA LEU A 57 0.38 5.46 -10.97
C LEU A 57 -0.54 6.29 -11.86
N ASP A 58 -0.01 7.39 -12.39
CA ASP A 58 -0.73 8.23 -13.33
C ASP A 58 -0.74 7.59 -14.73
N VAL A 59 -1.94 7.47 -15.30
CA VAL A 59 -2.19 6.98 -16.67
C VAL A 59 -2.87 8.06 -17.54
N GLY A 60 -2.85 9.33 -17.11
CA GLY A 60 -3.48 10.45 -17.79
C GLY A 60 -4.39 11.30 -16.89
N THR A 61 -4.59 10.90 -15.63
CA THR A 61 -5.38 11.62 -14.63
C THR A 61 -4.82 13.01 -14.38
N VAL A 62 -3.49 13.16 -14.27
CA VAL A 62 -2.85 14.47 -14.06
C VAL A 62 -3.18 15.43 -15.20
N LYS A 63 -3.17 14.95 -16.46
CA LYS A 63 -3.55 15.78 -17.62
C LYS A 63 -5.00 16.26 -17.51
N LYS A 64 -5.92 15.37 -17.14
CA LYS A 64 -7.34 15.71 -16.93
C LYS A 64 -7.54 16.74 -15.82
N ILE A 65 -6.74 16.67 -14.75
CA ILE A 65 -6.75 17.68 -13.69
C ILE A 65 -6.23 19.02 -14.22
N GLN A 66 -5.14 19.01 -14.99
CA GLN A 66 -4.55 20.23 -15.54
C GLN A 66 -5.46 20.96 -16.52
N VAL A 67 -6.28 20.25 -17.30
CA VAL A 67 -7.25 20.86 -18.23
C VAL A 67 -8.63 21.14 -17.59
N GLY A 68 -8.81 20.84 -16.29
CA GLY A 68 -10.02 21.16 -15.55
C GLY A 68 -11.16 20.13 -15.66
N GLU A 69 -10.97 19.03 -16.41
CA GLU A 69 -11.94 17.92 -16.47
C GLU A 69 -12.13 17.23 -15.11
N ILE A 70 -11.08 17.21 -14.28
CA ILE A 70 -11.12 16.69 -12.91
C ILE A 70 -10.75 17.80 -11.94
N GLN A 71 -11.68 18.14 -11.05
CA GLN A 71 -11.46 19.12 -10.00
C GLN A 71 -11.05 18.43 -8.70
N VAL A 72 -9.98 18.92 -8.07
CA VAL A 72 -9.50 18.41 -6.79
C VAL A 72 -9.98 19.34 -5.68
N PHE A 73 -10.66 18.78 -4.69
CA PHE A 73 -11.16 19.50 -3.53
C PHE A 73 -10.39 19.12 -2.25
N PRO A 74 -10.37 19.99 -1.23
CA PRO A 74 -9.86 19.65 0.09
C PRO A 74 -10.63 18.49 0.74
N ALA A 75 -10.18 18.08 1.93
CA ALA A 75 -10.89 17.06 2.70
C ALA A 75 -12.36 17.48 2.95
N ILE A 76 -13.25 16.49 2.92
CA ILE A 76 -14.67 16.65 3.23
C ILE A 76 -14.82 16.90 4.74
N SER A 77 -15.69 17.84 5.12
CA SER A 77 -16.09 18.10 6.51
C SER A 77 -17.41 17.41 6.87
N SER A 78 -18.42 17.49 5.99
CA SER A 78 -19.74 16.90 6.24
C SER A 78 -20.48 16.63 4.93
N PHE A 79 -21.51 15.79 5.02
CA PHE A 79 -22.49 15.55 3.96
C PHE A 79 -23.86 16.06 4.41
N ASN A 80 -24.57 16.73 3.51
CA ASN A 80 -25.96 17.11 3.69
C ASN A 80 -26.75 16.74 2.43
N LYS A 81 -27.39 15.57 2.44
CA LYS A 81 -28.05 14.99 1.25
C LYS A 81 -27.05 14.87 0.09
N ASN A 82 -27.29 15.57 -1.02
CA ASN A 82 -26.42 15.63 -2.20
C ASN A 82 -25.35 16.74 -2.12
N LYS A 83 -25.32 17.54 -1.04
CA LYS A 83 -24.34 18.59 -0.79
C LYS A 83 -23.17 18.06 0.01
N VAL A 84 -21.96 18.33 -0.48
CA VAL A 84 -20.71 18.02 0.20
C VAL A 84 -20.09 19.33 0.66
N GLN A 85 -19.85 19.44 1.97
CA GLN A 85 -19.10 20.55 2.54
C GLN A 85 -17.63 20.13 2.68
N PHE A 86 -16.73 21.03 2.29
CA PHE A 86 -15.29 20.83 2.38
C PHE A 86 -14.70 21.62 3.55
N LYS A 87 -13.51 21.21 4.02
CA LYS A 87 -12.83 21.84 5.17
C LYS A 87 -12.51 23.33 5.00
N ASN A 88 -12.51 23.84 3.77
CA ASN A 88 -12.34 25.26 3.47
C ASN A 88 -13.66 26.05 3.50
N GLY A 89 -14.77 25.44 3.92
CA GLY A 89 -16.10 26.06 4.03
C GLY A 89 -16.92 26.04 2.75
N PHE A 90 -16.33 25.67 1.60
CA PHE A 90 -17.06 25.57 0.34
C PHE A 90 -18.03 24.38 0.36
N GLU A 91 -19.15 24.54 -0.33
CA GLU A 91 -20.18 23.52 -0.52
C GLU A 91 -20.40 23.29 -2.02
N LYS A 92 -20.62 22.03 -2.42
CA LYS A 92 -20.96 21.68 -3.80
C LYS A 92 -21.92 20.50 -3.84
N GLU A 93 -22.83 20.52 -4.81
CA GLU A 93 -23.76 19.43 -5.07
C GLU A 93 -23.15 18.38 -6.02
N PHE A 94 -23.46 17.11 -5.76
CA PHE A 94 -23.02 15.97 -6.57
C PHE A 94 -24.18 14.99 -6.80
N ASP A 95 -24.35 14.52 -8.02
CA ASP A 95 -25.36 13.50 -8.36
C ASP A 95 -24.99 12.13 -7.79
N VAL A 96 -23.69 11.82 -7.73
CA VAL A 96 -23.15 10.54 -7.29
C VAL A 96 -21.90 10.75 -6.45
N ILE A 97 -21.79 9.99 -5.36
CA ILE A 97 -20.61 9.95 -4.48
C ILE A 97 -20.06 8.51 -4.46
N VAL A 98 -18.78 8.34 -4.82
CA VAL A 98 -18.10 7.05 -4.80
C VAL A 98 -16.99 7.05 -3.74
N PHE A 99 -17.12 6.20 -2.72
CA PHE A 99 -16.11 6.05 -1.67
C PHE A 99 -14.97 5.12 -2.10
N ALA A 100 -13.95 5.68 -2.74
CA ALA A 100 -12.70 4.98 -3.08
C ALA A 100 -11.69 4.98 -1.90
N THR A 101 -12.16 4.70 -0.68
CA THR A 101 -11.37 4.86 0.58
C THR A 101 -10.55 3.62 0.98
N GLY A 102 -10.52 2.60 0.13
CA GLY A 102 -9.72 1.38 0.32
C GLY A 102 -10.46 0.28 1.08
N TYR A 103 -9.69 -0.72 1.54
CA TYR A 103 -10.20 -1.93 2.19
C TYR A 103 -9.53 -2.14 3.56
N LYS A 104 -10.20 -2.90 4.43
CA LYS A 104 -9.67 -3.40 5.70
C LYS A 104 -9.71 -4.92 5.72
N SER A 105 -8.79 -5.55 6.44
CA SER A 105 -8.83 -7.00 6.65
C SER A 105 -10.02 -7.34 7.54
N VAL A 106 -10.71 -8.43 7.20
CA VAL A 106 -11.75 -9.04 8.05
C VAL A 106 -11.27 -10.33 8.72
N ALA A 107 -9.97 -10.61 8.65
CA ALA A 107 -9.37 -11.86 9.12
C ALA A 107 -9.70 -12.16 10.59
N ASN A 108 -9.68 -11.12 11.44
CA ASN A 108 -9.99 -11.25 12.87
C ASN A 108 -11.44 -11.66 13.16
N ASN A 109 -12.36 -11.54 12.19
CA ASN A 109 -13.77 -11.90 12.37
C ASN A 109 -14.02 -13.40 12.19
N TRP A 110 -13.17 -14.10 11.42
CA TRP A 110 -13.39 -15.51 11.09
C TRP A 110 -12.26 -16.42 11.58
N LEU A 111 -11.03 -15.90 11.74
CA LEU A 111 -9.93 -16.65 12.30
C LEU A 111 -10.05 -16.67 13.82
N LYS A 112 -10.41 -17.83 14.38
CA LYS A 112 -10.37 -18.05 15.83
C LYS A 112 -8.94 -17.94 16.32
N ASP A 113 -8.79 -17.41 17.53
CA ASP A 113 -7.49 -17.26 18.19
C ASP A 113 -6.46 -16.50 17.34
N TYR A 114 -6.93 -15.57 16.50
CA TYR A 114 -6.09 -14.78 15.59
C TYR A 114 -4.93 -14.09 16.29
N LYS A 115 -5.04 -13.83 17.60
CA LYS A 115 -4.00 -13.17 18.41
C LYS A 115 -2.67 -13.93 18.39
N TYR A 116 -2.59 -15.19 17.99
CA TYR A 116 -1.29 -15.87 17.82
C TYR A 116 -0.54 -15.45 16.55
N VAL A 117 -1.21 -14.85 15.56
CA VAL A 117 -0.63 -14.60 14.23
C VAL A 117 -0.93 -13.21 13.66
N LEU A 118 -2.08 -12.62 14.00
CA LEU A 118 -2.57 -11.35 13.48
C LEU A 118 -2.65 -10.29 14.59
N ASN A 119 -2.39 -9.04 14.20
CA ASN A 119 -2.63 -7.85 15.00
C ASN A 119 -4.10 -7.41 14.92
N ASP A 120 -4.44 -6.33 15.61
CA ASP A 120 -5.82 -5.85 15.69
C ASP A 120 -6.38 -5.35 14.34
N ASP A 121 -5.51 -5.02 13.38
CA ASP A 121 -5.88 -4.65 12.01
C ASP A 121 -6.13 -5.88 11.10
N GLY A 122 -6.03 -7.10 11.62
CA GLY A 122 -6.14 -8.34 10.85
C GLY A 122 -4.98 -8.56 9.89
N MET A 123 -3.80 -8.02 10.24
CA MET A 123 -2.55 -8.15 9.49
C MET A 123 -1.53 -8.95 10.31
N PRO A 124 -0.49 -9.54 9.70
CA PRO A 124 0.52 -10.31 10.44
C PRO A 124 1.18 -9.49 11.55
N LYS A 125 1.40 -10.11 12.71
CA LYS A 125 2.11 -9.48 13.85
C LYS A 125 3.58 -9.25 13.55
N ASN A 126 4.21 -10.25 12.94
CA ASN A 126 5.63 -10.19 12.60
C ASN A 126 5.85 -9.22 11.44
N SER A 127 6.96 -8.50 11.47
CA SER A 127 7.37 -7.60 10.39
C SER A 127 8.03 -8.39 9.25
N PHE A 128 8.06 -7.79 8.06
CA PHE A 128 8.87 -8.32 6.95
C PHE A 128 10.35 -8.41 7.38
N PRO A 129 11.09 -9.49 7.01
CA PRO A 129 10.74 -10.56 6.07
C PRO A 129 10.12 -11.82 6.69
N THR A 130 9.88 -11.86 8.00
CA THR A 130 9.38 -13.06 8.70
C THR A 130 7.87 -13.01 8.99
N HIS A 131 7.17 -11.99 8.49
CA HIS A 131 5.73 -11.76 8.64
C HIS A 131 4.86 -12.94 8.21
N TRP A 132 5.33 -13.79 7.32
CA TRP A 132 4.57 -14.89 6.74
C TRP A 132 4.41 -16.09 7.68
N LYS A 133 5.26 -16.22 8.72
CA LYS A 133 5.26 -17.37 9.62
C LYS A 133 4.50 -17.06 10.91
N GLY A 134 3.45 -17.85 11.18
CA GLY A 134 2.75 -17.90 12.45
C GLY A 134 3.12 -19.13 13.27
N GLU A 135 2.36 -19.36 14.33
CA GLU A 135 2.49 -20.53 15.20
C GLU A 135 1.56 -21.67 14.75
N ASN A 136 1.78 -22.89 15.25
CA ASN A 136 0.89 -24.04 15.05
C ASN A 136 0.59 -24.38 13.57
N GLY A 137 1.56 -24.18 12.68
CA GLY A 137 1.41 -24.47 11.24
C GLY A 137 0.54 -23.47 10.48
N LEU A 138 0.22 -22.32 11.08
CA LEU A 138 -0.50 -21.24 10.43
C LEU A 138 0.47 -20.27 9.72
N TYR A 139 0.09 -19.84 8.52
CA TYR A 139 0.90 -18.95 7.69
C TYR A 139 0.08 -17.78 7.13
N CYS A 140 0.76 -16.67 6.88
CA CYS A 140 0.21 -15.45 6.30
C CYS A 140 0.81 -15.20 4.91
N ALA A 141 0.09 -15.55 3.85
CA ALA A 141 0.52 -15.29 2.47
C ALA A 141 -0.12 -14.00 1.92
N GLY A 142 0.68 -13.08 1.42
CA GLY A 142 0.20 -11.90 0.68
C GLY A 142 -0.29 -10.74 1.54
N LEU A 143 -0.14 -10.84 2.86
CA LEU A 143 -0.54 -9.80 3.81
C LEU A 143 0.59 -8.80 4.15
N SER A 144 1.73 -8.86 3.45
CA SER A 144 2.87 -7.96 3.66
C SER A 144 2.68 -6.54 3.12
N ARG A 145 1.60 -6.27 2.39
CA ARG A 145 1.37 -5.02 1.62
C ARG A 145 2.46 -4.72 0.58
N ARG A 146 3.27 -5.72 0.19
CA ARG A 146 4.32 -5.58 -0.84
C ARG A 146 3.85 -5.92 -2.26
N GLY A 147 2.54 -6.06 -2.46
CA GLY A 147 1.94 -6.39 -3.75
C GLY A 147 2.24 -7.83 -4.19
N ILE A 148 2.01 -8.13 -5.47
CA ILE A 148 2.13 -9.49 -6.03
C ILE A 148 3.54 -10.07 -5.84
N PHE A 149 4.58 -9.23 -5.93
CA PHE A 149 5.95 -9.67 -5.67
C PHE A 149 6.12 -10.19 -4.24
N GLY A 150 5.54 -9.50 -3.25
CA GLY A 150 5.52 -9.96 -1.87
C GLY A 150 4.78 -11.28 -1.69
N VAL A 151 3.62 -11.44 -2.35
CA VAL A 151 2.86 -12.70 -2.32
C VAL A 151 3.73 -13.87 -2.79
N SER A 152 4.50 -13.69 -3.87
CA SER A 152 5.39 -14.74 -4.38
C SER A 152 6.50 -15.10 -3.39
N MET A 153 7.08 -14.11 -2.71
CA MET A 153 8.09 -14.33 -1.66
C MET A 153 7.50 -15.13 -0.50
N ASP A 154 6.32 -14.72 -0.03
CA ASP A 154 5.61 -15.38 1.07
C ASP A 154 5.31 -16.83 0.71
N ALA A 155 4.75 -17.09 -0.47
CA ALA A 155 4.40 -18.44 -0.93
C ALA A 155 5.63 -19.38 -1.00
N LYS A 156 6.76 -18.88 -1.49
CA LYS A 156 8.01 -19.67 -1.54
C LYS A 156 8.52 -20.01 -0.14
N ALA A 157 8.59 -19.01 0.74
CA ALA A 157 9.05 -19.20 2.12
C ALA A 157 8.17 -20.19 2.89
N ILE A 158 6.85 -20.10 2.72
CA ILE A 158 5.88 -21.05 3.31
C ILE A 158 6.11 -22.46 2.77
N ALA A 159 6.26 -22.62 1.44
CA ALA A 159 6.49 -23.92 0.83
C ALA A 159 7.79 -24.58 1.32
N ASP A 160 8.87 -23.81 1.43
CA ASP A 160 10.16 -24.28 1.95
C ASP A 160 10.04 -24.72 3.42
N ASP A 161 9.32 -23.96 4.25
CA ASP A 161 9.09 -24.30 5.66
C ASP A 161 8.28 -25.59 5.81
N ILE A 162 7.20 -25.74 5.04
CA ILE A 162 6.37 -26.96 5.02
C ILE A 162 7.22 -28.17 4.61
N LYS A 163 8.03 -28.03 3.55
CA LYS A 163 8.93 -29.08 3.08
C LYS A 163 9.92 -29.51 4.18
N MET A 164 10.52 -28.55 4.88
CA MET A 164 11.42 -28.85 6.00
C MET A 164 10.71 -29.62 7.12
N ILE A 165 9.49 -29.22 7.47
CA ILE A 165 8.69 -29.90 8.50
C ILE A 165 8.39 -31.35 8.10
N ILE A 166 7.95 -31.59 6.85
CA ILE A 166 7.65 -32.94 6.35
C ILE A 166 8.89 -33.84 6.41
N ASN A 167 10.01 -33.38 5.83
CA ASN A 167 11.25 -34.15 5.82
C ASN A 167 11.77 -34.44 7.25
N SER A 168 11.55 -33.53 8.20
CA SER A 168 11.95 -33.73 9.60
C SER A 168 11.12 -34.79 10.32
N LYS A 169 9.87 -35.01 9.90
CA LYS A 169 8.99 -36.04 10.45
C LYS A 169 9.34 -37.41 9.90
N GLU A 170 9.63 -37.51 8.60
CA GLU A 170 10.06 -38.76 7.96
C GLU A 170 11.34 -39.31 8.63
N LYS A 171 12.33 -38.45 8.89
CA LYS A 171 13.58 -38.83 9.60
C LYS A 171 13.40 -39.25 11.06
N LYS A 172 12.25 -38.96 11.69
CA LYS A 172 11.96 -39.39 13.07
C LYS A 172 11.21 -40.73 13.12
N LEU A 173 10.72 -41.20 11.98
CA LEU A 173 9.97 -42.45 11.84
C LEU A 173 10.88 -43.60 11.36
N GLU A 174 12.06 -43.28 10.85
CA GLU A 174 13.19 -44.19 10.62
C GLU A 174 14.03 -44.38 11.89
#